data_AF-A0A2V2CU61-F1
#
_entry.id   AF-A0A2V2CU61-F1
#
_cell.length_a   1.000
_cell.length_b   1.000
_cell.length_c   1.000
_cell.angle_alpha   90.00
_cell.angle_beta   90.00
_cell.angle_gamma   90.00
#
_symmetry.space_group_name_H-M   'P 1'
#
loop_
_entity.id
_entity.type
_entity.pdbx_description
1 polymer ?
#
loop_
_entity_poly.entity_id
_entity_poly.type
_entity_poly.pdbx_seq_one_letter_code
_entity_poly.pdbx_strand_id
1 'polypeptide(L)'
;MADKKVKERELLITSENFPFAVREAYNTLRTNVLYALSPINGKIIAVTSPNAGEGKSTVSVNLAIALAETSARVLLIDCDLRKPTIHKKLNLNNSSGLSKFIVGFETMADALKREILPNLDVMTSGPIPPNPSELLGSANMQTFLNKVSDYYDYIILDTPPINIVTDMAVMANFISGVLLVSYYAATTVEDVRRAQEALKIVNAKILGLVVAGVVRKKGHKGDYYRKGR
;
A
#
# COMPACT_ATOMS: atom_id res chain seq x y z
N MET A 1 16.10 15.97 -11.62
CA MET A 1 15.70 14.61 -11.17
C MET A 1 16.06 14.33 -9.71
N ALA A 2 17.19 14.81 -9.18
CA ALA A 2 17.58 14.64 -7.78
C ALA A 2 16.55 15.22 -6.78
N ASP A 3 16.06 16.45 -7.01
CA ASP A 3 15.07 17.11 -6.12
C ASP A 3 13.75 16.35 -5.95
N LYS A 4 13.31 15.61 -6.98
CA LYS A 4 12.06 14.86 -6.92
C LYS A 4 12.19 13.59 -6.09
N LYS A 5 13.37 12.93 -6.12
CA LYS A 5 13.68 11.76 -5.29
C LYS A 5 13.84 12.15 -3.81
N VAL A 6 14.43 13.31 -3.52
CA VAL A 6 14.54 13.84 -2.15
C VAL A 6 13.14 14.14 -1.59
N LYS A 7 12.28 14.83 -2.36
CA LYS A 7 10.88 15.11 -1.96
C LYS A 7 10.02 13.85 -1.77
N GLU A 8 10.25 12.78 -2.52
CA GLU A 8 9.51 11.52 -2.32
C GLU A 8 9.91 10.79 -1.05
N ARG A 9 11.19 10.88 -0.63
CA ARG A 9 11.66 10.31 0.65
C ARG A 9 11.14 11.09 1.85
N GLU A 10 11.04 12.42 1.76
CA GLU A 10 10.46 13.27 2.81
C GLU A 10 9.01 12.92 3.19
N LEU A 11 8.33 12.11 2.36
CA LEU A 11 6.98 11.61 2.62
C LEU A 11 6.95 10.26 3.36
N LEU A 12 8.10 9.73 3.78
CA LEU A 12 8.19 8.53 4.60
C LEU A 12 8.31 8.89 6.08
N ILE A 13 7.55 8.18 6.92
CA ILE A 13 7.51 8.32 8.37
C ILE A 13 8.89 8.20 9.02
N THR A 14 9.82 7.48 8.39
CA THR A 14 11.22 7.32 8.83
C THR A 14 12.12 8.51 8.57
N SER A 15 11.67 9.55 7.86
CA SER A 15 12.48 10.74 7.59
C SER A 15 12.66 11.60 8.84
N GLU A 16 13.87 12.15 9.04
CA GLU A 16 14.21 12.98 10.22
C GLU A 16 13.26 14.15 10.44
N ASN A 17 12.81 14.79 9.36
CA ASN A 17 11.91 15.96 9.39
C ASN A 17 10.44 15.60 9.09
N PHE A 18 10.03 14.35 9.31
CA PHE A 18 8.66 13.94 9.04
C PHE A 18 7.68 14.67 9.97
N PRO A 19 6.67 15.42 9.45
CA PRO A 19 5.82 16.23 10.30
C PRO A 19 5.05 15.39 11.33
N PHE A 20 5.13 15.77 12.61
CA PHE A 20 4.45 15.06 13.72
C PHE A 20 2.97 14.79 13.44
N ALA A 21 2.24 15.79 12.92
CA ALA A 21 0.82 15.64 12.59
C ALA A 21 0.55 14.56 11.52
N VAL A 22 1.49 14.33 10.60
CA VAL A 22 1.38 13.29 9.57
C VAL A 22 1.72 11.93 10.18
N ARG A 23 2.70 11.84 11.08
CA ARG A 23 2.99 10.62 11.86
C ARG A 23 1.78 10.16 12.65
N GLU A 24 1.12 11.08 13.37
CA GLU A 24 -0.10 10.78 14.12
C GLU A 24 -1.27 10.36 13.24
N ALA A 25 -1.36 10.91 12.02
CA ALA A 25 -2.36 10.45 11.04
C ALA A 25 -2.12 8.99 10.62
N TYR A 26 -0.87 8.56 10.44
CA TYR A 26 -0.55 7.16 10.16
C TYR A 26 -0.74 6.25 11.38
N ASN A 27 -0.45 6.71 12.59
CA ASN A 27 -0.77 5.98 13.83
C ASN A 27 -2.29 5.76 13.98
N THR A 28 -3.08 6.78 13.65
CA THR A 28 -4.55 6.70 13.61
C THR A 28 -5.00 5.73 12.52
N LEU A 29 -4.44 5.83 11.31
CA LEU A 29 -4.76 4.93 10.20
C LEU A 29 -4.50 3.47 10.57
N ARG A 30 -3.32 3.16 11.12
CA ARG A 30 -2.97 1.84 11.62
C ARG A 30 -4.03 1.32 12.58
N THR A 31 -4.35 2.11 13.61
CA THR A 31 -5.33 1.74 14.64
C THR A 31 -6.69 1.40 14.02
N ASN A 32 -7.18 2.25 13.12
CA ASN A 32 -8.46 2.03 12.43
C ASN A 32 -8.45 0.78 11.54
N VAL A 33 -7.35 0.52 10.83
CA VAL A 33 -7.17 -0.69 10.02
C VAL A 33 -7.23 -1.93 10.89
N LEU A 34 -6.53 -1.95 12.03
CA LEU A 34 -6.55 -3.08 12.98
C LEU A 34 -7.96 -3.33 13.53
N TYR A 35 -8.69 -2.27 13.88
CA TYR A 35 -10.10 -2.38 14.29
C TYR A 35 -10.99 -2.95 13.18
N ALA A 36 -10.80 -2.53 11.92
CA ALA A 36 -11.60 -3.01 10.79
C ALA A 36 -11.33 -4.48 10.43
N LEU A 37 -10.11 -4.96 10.68
CA LEU A 37 -9.67 -6.34 10.41
C LEU A 37 -10.03 -7.31 11.54
N SER A 38 -10.08 -6.86 12.79
CA SER A 38 -10.32 -7.71 13.97
C SER A 38 -11.54 -8.63 13.85
N PRO A 39 -12.73 -8.18 13.39
CA PRO A 39 -13.91 -9.04 13.27
C PRO A 39 -13.79 -10.16 12.21
N ILE A 40 -12.87 -10.03 11.26
CA ILE A 40 -12.72 -10.96 10.13
C ILE A 40 -11.41 -11.76 10.20
N ASN A 41 -10.60 -11.57 11.25
CA ASN A 41 -9.27 -12.15 11.40
C ASN A 41 -8.41 -12.02 10.12
N GLY A 42 -8.53 -10.87 9.46
CA GLY A 42 -7.98 -10.63 8.14
C GLY A 42 -6.54 -10.11 8.19
N LYS A 43 -5.70 -10.55 7.24
CA LYS A 43 -4.28 -10.19 7.17
C LYS A 43 -3.88 -9.46 5.89
N ILE A 44 -4.60 -9.67 4.78
CA ILE A 44 -4.21 -9.19 3.46
C ILE A 44 -5.03 -7.94 3.10
N ILE A 45 -4.37 -6.81 2.93
CA ILE A 45 -5.00 -5.51 2.69
C ILE A 45 -4.58 -5.00 1.32
N ALA A 46 -5.53 -4.78 0.41
CA ALA A 46 -5.26 -4.04 -0.81
C ALA A 46 -5.38 -2.53 -0.55
N VAL A 47 -4.47 -1.76 -1.13
CA VAL A 47 -4.55 -0.30 -1.18
C VAL A 47 -4.73 0.09 -2.64
N THR A 48 -5.83 0.79 -2.93
CA THR A 48 -6.14 1.30 -4.28
C THR A 48 -6.63 2.74 -4.19
N SER A 49 -6.87 3.36 -5.33
CA SER A 49 -7.41 4.71 -5.43
C SER A 49 -8.36 4.81 -6.64
N PRO A 50 -9.30 5.77 -6.66
CA PRO A 50 -10.11 6.00 -7.86
C PRO A 50 -9.25 6.30 -9.11
N ASN A 51 -8.27 7.19 -8.99
CA ASN A 51 -7.47 7.68 -10.11
C ASN A 51 -5.95 7.55 -9.87
N ALA A 52 -5.18 7.71 -10.94
CA ALA A 52 -3.72 7.71 -10.88
C ALA A 52 -3.18 8.94 -10.14
N GLY A 53 -2.11 8.77 -9.37
CA GLY A 53 -1.41 9.88 -8.70
C GLY A 53 -2.00 10.32 -7.36
N GLU A 54 -2.98 9.60 -6.81
CA GLU A 54 -3.68 9.98 -5.57
C GLU A 54 -2.95 9.59 -4.27
N GLY A 55 -1.66 9.25 -4.36
CA GLY A 55 -0.82 8.98 -3.19
C GLY A 55 -0.94 7.58 -2.59
N LYS A 56 -1.68 6.66 -3.22
CA LYS A 56 -1.86 5.26 -2.77
C LYS A 56 -0.54 4.60 -2.33
N SER A 57 0.49 4.62 -3.16
CA SER A 57 1.76 3.95 -2.87
C SER A 57 2.52 4.60 -1.72
N THR A 58 2.35 5.90 -1.49
CA THR A 58 2.89 6.56 -0.28
C THR A 58 2.14 6.11 0.96
N VAL A 59 0.81 5.99 0.88
CA VAL A 59 -0.02 5.48 1.97
C VAL A 59 0.33 4.01 2.26
N SER A 60 0.47 3.16 1.24
CA SER A 60 0.85 1.76 1.36
C SER A 60 2.16 1.57 2.12
N VAL A 61 3.21 2.32 1.73
CA VAL A 61 4.53 2.26 2.39
C VAL A 61 4.43 2.70 3.85
N ASN A 62 3.82 3.85 4.12
CA ASN A 62 3.78 4.38 5.48
C ASN A 62 2.87 3.56 6.41
N LEU A 63 1.78 2.98 5.89
CA LEU A 63 0.97 2.03 6.63
C LEU A 63 1.77 0.78 6.99
N ALA A 64 2.57 0.26 6.05
CA ALA A 64 3.44 -0.89 6.28
C ALA A 64 4.45 -0.62 7.39
N ILE A 65 5.09 0.56 7.35
CA ILE A 65 6.03 0.98 8.39
C ILE A 65 5.33 1.14 9.74
N ALA A 66 4.16 1.81 9.78
CA ALA A 66 3.43 2.01 11.02
C ALA A 66 2.99 0.69 11.68
N LEU A 67 2.61 -0.32 10.89
CA LEU A 67 2.32 -1.67 11.38
C LEU A 67 3.59 -2.37 11.87
N ALA A 68 4.70 -2.27 11.15
CA ALA A 68 5.97 -2.89 11.55
C ALA A 68 6.54 -2.29 12.86
N GLU A 69 6.28 -1.00 13.13
CA GLU A 69 6.61 -0.33 14.40
C GLU A 69 5.89 -0.97 15.61
N THR A 70 4.82 -1.75 15.42
CA THR A 70 4.17 -2.50 16.51
C THR A 70 4.73 -3.91 16.70
N SER A 71 5.93 -4.18 16.17
CA SER A 71 6.58 -5.50 16.15
C SER A 71 5.84 -6.58 15.35
N ALA A 72 4.83 -6.20 14.57
CA ALA A 72 4.16 -7.11 13.64
C ALA A 72 5.06 -7.37 12.43
N ARG A 73 5.11 -8.62 11.97
CA ARG A 73 5.81 -8.99 10.73
C ARG A 73 4.96 -8.55 9.55
N VAL A 74 5.46 -7.60 8.76
CA VAL A 74 4.74 -6.99 7.65
C VAL A 74 5.43 -7.29 6.32
N LEU A 75 4.63 -7.68 5.32
CA LEU A 75 5.08 -7.77 3.94
C LEU A 75 4.36 -6.73 3.09
N LEU A 76 5.12 -5.85 2.43
CA LEU A 76 4.60 -4.92 1.43
C LEU A 76 4.92 -5.42 0.02
N ILE A 77 3.91 -5.51 -0.84
CA ILE A 77 4.04 -6.00 -2.22
C ILE A 77 3.58 -4.92 -3.20
N ASP A 78 4.42 -4.59 -4.17
CA ASP A 78 4.06 -3.68 -5.28
C ASP A 78 3.32 -4.48 -6.37
N CYS A 79 1.99 -4.47 -6.30
CA CYS A 79 1.10 -5.10 -7.27
C CYS A 79 0.68 -4.12 -8.39
N ASP A 80 1.18 -2.88 -8.42
CA ASP A 80 1.01 -1.97 -9.55
C ASP A 80 2.06 -2.30 -10.62
N LEU A 81 1.82 -3.42 -11.32
CA LEU A 81 2.71 -3.93 -12.37
C LEU A 81 2.71 -3.06 -13.63
N ARG A 82 1.89 -2.00 -13.69
CA ARG A 82 1.81 -1.07 -14.82
C ARG A 82 2.69 0.16 -14.60
N LYS A 83 2.64 0.73 -13.39
CA LYS A 83 3.42 1.93 -13.01
C LYS A 83 4.00 1.75 -11.59
N PRO A 84 4.92 0.80 -11.39
CA PRO A 84 5.44 0.49 -10.06
C PRO A 84 6.22 1.67 -9.48
N THR A 85 5.99 1.96 -8.20
CA THR A 85 6.62 3.10 -7.52
C THR A 85 7.22 2.76 -6.16
N ILE A 86 6.92 1.61 -5.56
CA ILE A 86 7.40 1.25 -4.21
C ILE A 86 8.93 1.20 -4.18
N HIS A 87 9.54 0.58 -5.20
CA HIS A 87 11.00 0.52 -5.33
C HIS A 87 11.66 1.90 -5.38
N LYS A 88 11.01 2.91 -6.00
CA LYS A 88 11.54 4.29 -6.06
C LYS A 88 11.47 4.97 -4.70
N LYS A 89 10.34 4.83 -4.01
CA LYS A 89 10.10 5.40 -2.68
C LYS A 89 11.09 4.87 -1.65
N LEU A 90 11.33 3.57 -1.68
CA LEU A 90 12.22 2.87 -0.75
C LEU A 90 13.67 2.76 -1.25
N ASN A 91 13.97 3.29 -2.44
CA ASN A 91 15.29 3.21 -3.07
C ASN A 91 15.83 1.77 -3.18
N LEU A 92 14.99 0.87 -3.65
CA LEU A 92 15.29 -0.53 -3.90
C LEU A 92 15.50 -0.78 -5.40
N ASN A 93 16.25 -1.83 -5.72
CA ASN A 93 16.35 -2.34 -7.09
C ASN A 93 15.04 -3.06 -7.47
N ASN A 94 14.62 -2.93 -8.73
CA ASN A 94 13.41 -3.53 -9.30
C ASN A 94 13.69 -4.48 -10.50
N SER A 95 14.93 -4.95 -10.66
CA SER A 95 15.31 -5.95 -11.67
C SER A 95 14.77 -7.35 -11.37
N SER A 96 14.33 -7.55 -10.13
CA SER A 96 13.75 -8.77 -9.55
C SER A 96 12.51 -8.35 -8.75
N GLY A 97 11.54 -9.26 -8.58
CA GLY A 97 10.33 -8.98 -7.82
C GLY A 97 9.15 -9.87 -8.19
N LEU A 98 7.94 -9.41 -7.86
CA LEU A 98 6.69 -10.16 -7.98
C LEU A 98 6.50 -10.77 -9.37
N SER A 99 6.68 -9.99 -10.43
CA SER A 99 6.40 -10.45 -11.79
C SER A 99 7.24 -11.66 -12.19
N LYS A 100 8.56 -11.62 -11.95
CA LYS A 100 9.47 -12.72 -12.23
C LYS A 100 9.27 -13.91 -11.30
N PHE A 101 8.97 -13.66 -10.03
CA PHE A 101 8.71 -14.70 -9.05
C PHE A 101 7.45 -15.52 -9.40
N ILE A 102 6.34 -14.86 -9.69
CA ILE A 102 5.06 -15.54 -9.98
C ILE A 102 5.13 -16.41 -11.24
N VAL A 103 5.94 -16.02 -12.23
CA VAL A 103 6.16 -16.84 -13.45
C VAL A 103 7.30 -17.86 -13.30
N GLY A 104 7.96 -17.93 -12.14
CA GLY A 104 8.97 -18.94 -11.82
C GLY A 104 10.39 -18.67 -12.35
N PHE A 105 10.69 -17.45 -12.80
CA PHE A 105 12.06 -17.10 -13.23
C PHE A 105 13.02 -16.86 -12.06
N GLU A 106 12.50 -16.59 -10.86
CA GLU A 106 13.28 -16.27 -9.66
C GLU A 106 12.71 -16.97 -8.44
N THR A 107 13.57 -17.25 -7.46
CA THR A 107 13.10 -17.81 -6.18
C THR A 107 12.53 -16.69 -5.30
N MET A 108 11.80 -17.10 -4.26
CA MET A 108 11.31 -16.18 -3.23
C MET A 108 12.46 -15.39 -2.57
N ALA A 109 13.61 -16.04 -2.37
CA ALA A 109 14.77 -15.40 -1.75
C ALA A 109 15.38 -14.29 -2.64
N ASP A 110 15.30 -14.44 -3.96
CA ASP A 110 15.80 -13.44 -4.91
C ASP A 110 14.86 -12.22 -4.97
N ALA A 111 13.56 -12.50 -5.04
CA ALA A 111 12.51 -11.50 -5.22
C ALA A 111 12.21 -10.67 -3.96
N LEU A 112 12.35 -11.27 -2.77
CA LEU A 112 12.03 -10.64 -1.50
C LEU A 112 13.20 -9.81 -0.97
N LYS A 113 12.95 -8.54 -0.67
CA LYS A 113 13.90 -7.65 0.02
C LYS A 113 13.58 -7.69 1.51
N ARG A 114 14.38 -8.45 2.26
CA ARG A 114 14.17 -8.69 3.69
C ARG A 114 14.71 -7.56 4.55
N GLU A 115 14.05 -7.35 5.69
CA GLU A 115 14.48 -6.48 6.78
C GLU A 115 14.93 -5.09 6.29
N ILE A 116 14.18 -4.51 5.33
CA ILE A 116 14.49 -3.15 4.86
C ILE A 116 14.30 -2.12 5.99
N LEU A 117 13.46 -2.48 6.97
CA LEU A 117 13.29 -1.90 8.29
C LEU A 117 12.95 -3.06 9.26
N PRO A 118 13.09 -2.88 10.58
CA PRO A 118 12.67 -3.90 11.55
C PRO A 118 11.24 -4.36 11.29
N ASN A 119 11.06 -5.68 11.16
CA ASN A 119 9.78 -6.36 10.90
C ASN A 119 9.09 -6.01 9.56
N LEU A 120 9.78 -5.37 8.62
CA LEU A 120 9.23 -5.02 7.30
C LEU A 120 10.06 -5.62 6.17
N ASP A 121 9.41 -6.51 5.42
CA ASP A 121 9.91 -7.03 4.15
C ASP A 121 9.15 -6.39 2.98
N VAL A 122 9.82 -6.32 1.82
CA VAL A 122 9.24 -5.75 0.60
C VAL A 122 9.48 -6.66 -0.58
N MET A 123 8.43 -6.92 -1.34
CA MET A 123 8.52 -7.48 -2.69
C MET A 123 8.16 -6.39 -3.70
N THR A 124 9.16 -5.92 -4.44
CA THR A 124 8.95 -4.95 -5.53
C THR A 124 8.23 -5.61 -6.71
N SER A 125 7.74 -4.83 -7.67
CA SER A 125 6.97 -5.37 -8.79
C SER A 125 7.78 -6.32 -9.67
N GLY A 126 9.10 -6.09 -9.77
CA GLY A 126 9.93 -6.63 -10.83
C GLY A 126 9.71 -5.90 -12.16
N PRO A 127 10.32 -6.39 -13.26
CA PRO A 127 10.07 -5.90 -14.61
C PRO A 127 8.58 -5.92 -14.97
N ILE A 128 8.13 -4.94 -15.76
CA ILE A 128 6.73 -4.84 -16.20
C ILE A 128 6.40 -6.03 -17.11
N PRO A 129 5.45 -6.91 -16.73
CA PRO A 129 5.06 -8.04 -17.57
C PRO A 129 4.12 -7.58 -18.70
N PRO A 130 3.99 -8.37 -19.79
CA PRO A 130 3.05 -8.07 -20.87
C PRO A 130 1.58 -8.24 -20.45
N ASN A 131 1.32 -9.08 -19.45
CA ASN A 131 -0.02 -9.49 -18.99
C ASN A 131 -0.20 -9.30 -17.45
N PRO A 132 -0.24 -8.06 -16.94
CA PRO A 132 -0.34 -7.76 -15.50
C PRO A 132 -1.51 -8.42 -14.78
N SER A 133 -2.71 -8.32 -15.34
CA SER A 133 -3.94 -8.73 -14.65
C SER A 133 -4.04 -10.25 -14.54
N GLU A 134 -3.65 -10.97 -15.59
CA GLU A 134 -3.59 -12.43 -15.59
C GLU A 134 -2.58 -12.96 -14.56
N LEU A 135 -1.43 -12.29 -14.44
CA LEU A 135 -0.41 -12.64 -13.46
C LEU A 135 -0.93 -12.47 -12.03
N LEU A 136 -1.56 -11.32 -11.74
CA LEU A 136 -2.11 -11.02 -10.42
C LEU A 136 -3.31 -11.91 -10.05
N GLY A 137 -4.12 -12.31 -11.02
CA GLY A 137 -5.24 -13.24 -10.84
C GLY A 137 -4.86 -14.73 -10.87
N SER A 138 -3.58 -15.05 -11.03
CA SER A 138 -3.13 -16.44 -11.26
C SER A 138 -3.21 -17.33 -10.01
N ALA A 139 -3.30 -18.65 -10.22
CA ALA A 139 -3.19 -19.64 -9.15
C ALA A 139 -1.84 -19.58 -8.41
N ASN A 140 -0.76 -19.18 -9.11
CA ASN A 140 0.55 -18.98 -8.50
C ASN A 140 0.53 -17.82 -7.51
N MET A 141 -0.15 -16.71 -7.83
CA MET A 141 -0.34 -15.58 -6.91
C MET A 141 -1.13 -16.00 -5.68
N GLN A 142 -2.21 -16.75 -5.85
CA GLN A 142 -2.99 -17.28 -4.74
C GLN A 142 -2.16 -18.20 -3.83
N THR A 143 -1.44 -19.15 -4.43
CA THR A 143 -0.56 -20.09 -3.71
C THR A 143 0.51 -19.35 -2.92
N PHE A 144 1.10 -18.32 -3.53
CA PHE A 144 2.07 -17.45 -2.90
C PHE A 144 1.48 -16.72 -1.69
N LEU A 145 0.36 -16.00 -1.86
CA LEU A 145 -0.28 -15.24 -0.78
C LEU A 145 -0.72 -16.15 0.38
N ASN A 146 -1.24 -17.33 0.08
CA ASN A 146 -1.57 -18.32 1.11
C ASN A 146 -0.32 -18.72 1.91
N LYS A 147 0.78 -19.04 1.21
CA LYS A 147 2.03 -19.44 1.86
C LYS A 147 2.63 -18.33 2.72
N VAL A 148 2.64 -17.08 2.25
CA VAL A 148 3.23 -15.99 3.04
C VAL A 148 2.35 -15.55 4.21
N SER A 149 1.05 -15.82 4.17
CA SER A 149 0.11 -15.48 5.26
C SER A 149 0.39 -16.21 6.58
N ASP A 150 1.18 -17.28 6.55
CA ASP A 150 1.65 -18.00 7.74
C ASP A 150 2.86 -17.32 8.41
N TYR A 151 3.63 -16.54 7.63
CA TYR A 151 4.88 -15.91 8.08
C TYR A 151 4.74 -14.44 8.42
N TYR A 152 3.72 -13.77 7.88
CA TYR A 152 3.44 -12.36 8.14
C TYR A 152 2.13 -12.19 8.88
N ASP A 153 2.11 -11.23 9.79
CA ASP A 153 0.91 -10.86 10.53
C ASP A 153 0.02 -9.97 9.65
N TYR A 154 0.62 -9.13 8.80
CA TYR A 154 -0.08 -8.31 7.81
C TYR A 154 0.64 -8.29 6.46
N ILE A 155 -0.14 -8.29 5.38
CA ILE A 155 0.34 -8.19 4.00
C ILE A 155 -0.37 -7.01 3.34
N ILE A 156 0.40 -6.06 2.81
CA ILE A 156 -0.13 -4.89 2.11
C ILE A 156 0.16 -5.02 0.63
N LEU A 157 -0.88 -4.93 -0.20
CA LEU A 157 -0.80 -4.97 -1.65
C LEU A 157 -1.03 -3.55 -2.19
N ASP A 158 0.01 -2.91 -2.72
CA ASP A 158 -0.15 -1.65 -3.45
C ASP A 158 -0.67 -1.95 -4.86
N THR A 159 -1.89 -1.57 -5.17
CA THR A 159 -2.55 -1.93 -6.44
C THR A 159 -2.71 -0.72 -7.36
N PRO A 160 -2.96 -0.89 -8.67
CA PRO A 160 -3.26 0.25 -9.54
C PRO A 160 -4.67 0.81 -9.27
N PRO A 161 -5.00 2.00 -9.83
CA PRO A 161 -6.29 2.64 -9.59
C PRO A 161 -7.48 1.87 -10.17
N ILE A 162 -8.52 1.65 -9.36
CA ILE A 162 -9.63 0.75 -9.66
C ILE A 162 -10.55 1.26 -10.79
N ASN A 163 -10.68 2.57 -10.99
CA ASN A 163 -11.51 3.09 -12.10
C ASN A 163 -10.80 3.02 -13.46
N ILE A 164 -9.50 2.72 -13.49
CA ILE A 164 -8.70 2.74 -14.72
C ILE A 164 -8.48 1.32 -15.24
N VAL A 165 -8.20 0.37 -14.35
CA VAL A 165 -7.83 -1.00 -14.73
C VAL A 165 -8.40 -2.03 -13.75
N THR A 166 -8.53 -3.27 -14.22
CA THR A 166 -9.16 -4.38 -13.49
C THR A 166 -8.20 -5.20 -12.64
N ASP A 167 -6.92 -4.84 -12.59
CA ASP A 167 -5.87 -5.57 -11.87
C ASP A 167 -6.18 -5.77 -10.38
N MET A 168 -6.81 -4.79 -9.72
CA MET A 168 -7.24 -4.95 -8.34
C MET A 168 -8.45 -5.91 -8.23
N ALA A 169 -9.39 -5.83 -9.18
CA ALA A 169 -10.62 -6.62 -9.19
C ALA A 169 -10.34 -8.14 -9.21
N VAL A 170 -9.35 -8.58 -9.99
CA VAL A 170 -8.97 -10.01 -10.04
C VAL A 170 -8.33 -10.53 -8.74
N MET A 171 -7.88 -9.62 -7.86
CA MET A 171 -7.30 -9.95 -6.56
C MET A 171 -8.32 -9.95 -5.42
N ALA A 172 -9.58 -9.59 -5.68
CA ALA A 172 -10.62 -9.43 -4.65
C ALA A 172 -10.81 -10.69 -3.79
N ASN A 173 -10.63 -11.88 -4.37
CA ASN A 173 -10.76 -13.16 -3.67
C ASN A 173 -9.56 -13.52 -2.78
N PHE A 174 -8.46 -12.77 -2.87
CA PHE A 174 -7.22 -13.02 -2.11
C PHE A 174 -7.04 -12.08 -0.93
N ILE A 175 -7.92 -11.09 -0.78
CA ILE A 175 -7.75 -10.00 0.18
C ILE A 175 -8.81 -10.07 1.28
N SER A 176 -8.44 -9.61 2.47
CA SER A 176 -9.37 -9.43 3.59
C SER A 176 -10.17 -8.12 3.48
N GLY A 177 -9.62 -7.13 2.78
CA GLY A 177 -10.33 -5.91 2.46
C GLY A 177 -9.47 -4.86 1.77
N VAL A 178 -10.11 -3.74 1.46
CA VAL A 178 -9.58 -2.66 0.62
C VAL A 178 -9.55 -1.35 1.39
N LEU A 179 -8.41 -0.70 1.38
CA LEU A 179 -8.27 0.69 1.77
C LEU A 179 -8.32 1.56 0.52
N LEU A 180 -9.34 2.40 0.42
CA LEU A 180 -9.49 3.33 -0.70
C LEU A 180 -8.75 4.63 -0.38
N VAL A 181 -7.87 5.09 -1.26
CA VAL A 181 -7.13 6.34 -1.10
C VAL A 181 -7.68 7.38 -2.06
N SER A 182 -8.01 8.55 -1.55
CA SER A 182 -8.40 9.74 -2.30
C SER A 182 -7.38 10.86 -2.06
N TYR A 183 -7.29 11.82 -2.96
CA TYR A 183 -6.40 12.96 -2.83
C TYR A 183 -7.19 14.25 -2.65
N TYR A 184 -6.85 14.98 -1.60
CA TYR A 184 -7.49 16.23 -1.22
C TYR A 184 -7.50 17.23 -2.38
N ALA A 185 -8.67 17.82 -2.62
CA ALA A 185 -8.91 18.80 -3.70
C ALA A 185 -8.63 18.30 -5.14
N ALA A 186 -8.47 16.99 -5.35
CA ALA A 186 -8.30 16.41 -6.68
C ALA A 186 -9.32 15.30 -6.97
N THR A 187 -9.58 14.40 -6.01
CA THR A 187 -10.57 13.33 -6.18
C THR A 187 -11.99 13.85 -5.95
N THR A 188 -12.89 13.59 -6.89
CA THR A 188 -14.32 13.97 -6.76
C THR A 188 -15.12 12.91 -6.01
N VAL A 189 -16.29 13.29 -5.50
CA VAL A 189 -17.25 12.34 -4.90
C VAL A 189 -17.67 11.28 -5.91
N GLU A 190 -17.83 11.67 -7.17
CA GLU A 190 -18.21 10.77 -8.25
C GLU A 190 -17.11 9.74 -8.56
N ASP A 191 -15.83 10.12 -8.46
CA ASP A 191 -14.72 9.18 -8.60
C ASP A 191 -14.75 8.11 -7.50
N VAL A 192 -14.99 8.53 -6.27
CA VAL A 192 -15.13 7.62 -5.12
C VAL A 192 -16.34 6.71 -5.29
N ARG A 193 -17.48 7.24 -5.73
CA ARG A 193 -18.70 6.45 -5.98
C ARG A 193 -18.45 5.35 -7.01
N ARG A 194 -17.83 5.68 -8.15
CA ARG A 194 -17.47 4.71 -9.19
C ARG A 194 -16.50 3.64 -8.67
N ALA A 195 -15.53 4.04 -7.85
CA ALA A 195 -14.61 3.10 -7.22
C ALA A 195 -15.34 2.15 -6.25
N GLN A 196 -16.27 2.66 -5.45
CA GLN A 196 -17.09 1.83 -4.56
C GLN A 196 -17.97 0.86 -5.34
N GLU A 197 -18.53 1.28 -6.47
CA GLU A 197 -19.32 0.41 -7.35
C GLU A 197 -18.47 -0.71 -7.95
N ALA A 198 -17.29 -0.39 -8.47
CA ALA A 198 -16.35 -1.39 -8.99
C ALA A 198 -15.95 -2.42 -7.91
N LEU A 199 -15.66 -1.97 -6.69
CA LEU A 199 -15.34 -2.85 -5.56
C LEU A 199 -16.54 -3.70 -5.13
N LYS A 200 -17.75 -3.15 -5.19
CA LYS A 200 -18.99 -3.88 -4.88
C LYS A 200 -19.27 -5.00 -5.88
N ILE A 201 -19.00 -4.77 -7.17
CA ILE A 201 -19.18 -5.78 -8.23
C ILE A 201 -18.35 -7.03 -7.94
N VAL A 202 -17.13 -6.86 -7.42
CA VAL A 202 -16.23 -7.97 -7.06
C VAL A 202 -16.36 -8.42 -5.60
N ASN A 203 -17.40 -7.96 -4.89
CA ASN A 203 -17.67 -8.28 -3.49
C ASN A 203 -16.47 -7.99 -2.54
N ALA A 204 -15.66 -6.99 -2.87
CA ALA A 204 -14.52 -6.61 -2.03
C ALA A 204 -14.98 -5.77 -0.83
N LYS A 205 -14.59 -6.17 0.37
CA LYS A 205 -14.89 -5.43 1.61
C LYS A 205 -14.06 -4.15 1.66
N ILE A 206 -14.72 -3.00 1.73
CA ILE A 206 -14.05 -1.71 1.94
C ILE A 206 -13.79 -1.52 3.45
N LEU A 207 -12.52 -1.40 3.84
CA LEU A 207 -12.09 -1.18 5.23
C LEU A 207 -12.21 0.30 5.63
N GLY A 208 -12.07 1.21 4.66
CA GLY A 208 -12.18 2.64 4.90
C GLY A 208 -11.66 3.50 3.74
N LEU A 209 -11.74 4.81 3.94
CA LEU A 209 -11.24 5.83 3.02
C LEU A 209 -10.11 6.63 3.69
N VAL A 210 -9.00 6.81 2.98
CA VAL A 210 -7.91 7.70 3.36
C VAL A 210 -7.93 8.93 2.46
N VAL A 211 -7.85 10.12 3.05
CA VAL A 211 -7.69 11.37 2.31
C VAL A 211 -6.23 11.81 2.41
N ALA A 212 -5.48 11.59 1.34
CA ALA A 212 -4.08 11.98 1.19
C ALA A 212 -3.94 13.44 0.73
N GLY A 213 -2.75 14.03 0.90
CA GLY A 213 -2.45 15.36 0.36
C GLY A 213 -3.13 16.54 1.07
N VAL A 214 -3.72 16.32 2.26
CA VAL A 214 -4.41 17.37 3.01
C VAL A 214 -3.42 18.45 3.45
N VAL A 215 -3.60 19.67 2.93
CA VAL A 215 -2.86 20.84 3.38
C VAL A 215 -3.62 21.51 4.51
N ARG A 216 -3.11 21.42 5.75
CA ARG A 216 -3.66 22.19 6.87
C ARG A 216 -3.38 23.67 6.63
N LYS A 217 -4.43 24.49 6.49
CA LYS A 217 -4.30 25.95 6.58
C LYS A 217 -3.76 26.29 7.98
N LYS A 218 -2.68 27.09 8.06
CA LYS A 218 -2.20 27.66 9.34
C LYS A 218 -3.38 28.39 10.00
N GLY A 219 -3.93 27.85 11.10
CA GLY A 219 -5.00 28.54 11.83
C GLY A 219 -5.93 27.69 12.71
N HIS A 220 -6.00 26.37 12.56
CA HIS A 220 -6.81 25.54 13.47
C HIS A 220 -5.90 24.89 14.53
N LYS A 221 -5.95 25.46 15.74
CA LYS A 221 -5.24 25.01 16.95
C LYS A 221 -5.49 23.52 17.21
N GLY A 222 -4.42 22.75 17.18
CA GLY A 222 -4.32 21.38 17.70
C GLY A 222 -2.99 21.22 18.43
N ASP A 223 -2.62 22.22 19.24
CA ASP A 223 -1.36 22.29 19.98
C ASP A 223 -1.48 21.59 21.34
N TYR A 224 -1.76 20.27 21.35
CA TYR A 224 -1.75 19.51 22.61
C TYR A 224 -0.45 18.73 22.85
N TYR A 225 0.37 18.46 21.82
CA TYR A 225 1.59 17.64 21.96
C TYR A 225 2.88 18.30 21.46
N ARG A 226 2.94 19.63 21.38
CA ARG A 226 4.19 20.34 21.04
C ARG A 226 4.96 20.76 22.30
N LYS A 227 5.30 19.83 23.19
CA LYS A 227 6.34 20.05 24.22
C LYS A 227 6.80 18.74 24.88
N GLY A 228 8.02 18.35 24.56
CA GLY A 228 8.80 17.30 25.21
C GLY A 228 10.11 17.20 24.44
N ARG A 229 11.08 18.06 24.79
CA ARG A 229 12.47 17.95 24.35
C ARG A 229 13.12 16.77 25.06
#